data_AF-A0A7V8E828-F1
#
_entry.id   AF-A0A7V8E828-F1
#
_cell.length_a   1.000
_cell.length_b   1.000
_cell.length_c   1.000
_cell.angle_alpha   90.00
_cell.angle_beta   90.00
_cell.angle_gamma   90.00
#
_symmetry.space_group_name_H-M   'P 1'
#
loop_
_entity.id
_entity.type
_entity.pdbx_description
1 polymer ?
#
loop_
_entity_poly.entity_id
_entity_poly.type
_entity_poly.pdbx_seq_one_letter_code
_entity_poly.pdbx_strand_id
1 'polypeptide(L)'
;MFRFAPLISIVLASAAAADPTPAELERDLKSFLVAEHLKLADRCVSDDLPEEARAEYKDVLRFESQHELAVRMVNSGGRLWALHWDDARHAKYTDYRELRRILAYEASSRFLALGLSKKKQGDASGAKSAFRRALDYDPDFADAHEQLGDVRVEGQGWFPKADAEKRQKGQLPFGGKWLPAAEVEQKRKKWADAWEVHGSRFTVRSNHSLEAAVKVLGWAEDMYLVLVREAAPVLKPPASMKPMPVFLFATKDDFDAHVREHHPGGVSPGVVGFYSNEDRAAHFWYREEAGPSPLSTIVQHECCHQALDQWIPWKNEPTLNPHFWIYEGVARWFESVENRDGKLLAGNPKHPPLLVAKAKVVKGSVIPLAELVQLEQRDMSPHYDEAAGVTHFFMTAGDAKYRERFLKYCAVVLAGEAKANSFKEAFGEEPEEFETAWREYLRALK
;
A
#
# COMPACT_ATOMS: atom_id res chain seq x y z
N MET A 1 32.21 -9.45 10.70
CA MET A 1 33.16 -9.80 9.61
C MET A 1 32.85 -11.20 9.05
N PHE A 2 31.61 -11.44 8.61
CA PHE A 2 31.32 -12.58 7.72
C PHE A 2 31.47 -12.05 6.30
N ARG A 3 32.62 -12.31 5.68
CA ARG A 3 32.82 -12.07 4.25
C ARG A 3 31.94 -13.09 3.53
N PHE A 4 30.81 -12.67 3.00
CA PHE A 4 30.24 -13.35 1.83
C PHE A 4 31.32 -13.28 0.75
N ALA A 5 31.97 -14.42 0.48
CA ALA A 5 32.81 -14.56 -0.69
C ALA A 5 31.96 -14.23 -1.93
N PRO A 6 32.50 -13.54 -2.93
CA PRO A 6 31.69 -12.97 -3.99
C PRO A 6 31.11 -14.09 -4.85
N LEU A 7 29.79 -14.21 -4.85
CA LEU A 7 29.00 -14.94 -5.85
C LEU A 7 29.02 -14.22 -7.23
N ILE A 8 30.04 -13.39 -7.50
CA ILE A 8 30.35 -12.85 -8.83
C ILE A 8 30.81 -13.97 -9.77
N SER A 9 31.25 -15.13 -9.24
CA SER A 9 31.79 -16.22 -10.06
C SER A 9 30.77 -17.14 -10.75
N ILE A 10 29.45 -17.00 -10.56
CA ILE A 10 28.47 -17.90 -11.21
C ILE A 10 27.89 -17.31 -12.51
N VAL A 11 27.94 -15.99 -12.71
CA VAL A 11 27.49 -15.38 -13.98
C VAL A 11 28.62 -15.28 -15.02
N LEU A 12 29.88 -15.54 -14.66
CA LEU A 12 31.03 -15.39 -15.55
C LEU A 12 31.89 -16.65 -15.77
N ALA A 13 31.46 -17.83 -15.30
CA ALA A 13 32.24 -19.06 -15.44
C ALA A 13 31.52 -20.12 -16.29
N SER A 14 31.50 -19.89 -17.61
CA SER A 14 31.37 -20.96 -18.61
C SER A 14 31.93 -20.51 -19.96
N ALA A 15 33.12 -21.03 -20.28
CA ALA A 15 33.68 -21.26 -21.62
C ALA A 15 33.72 -20.10 -22.64
N ALA A 16 34.93 -19.56 -22.87
CA ALA A 16 35.50 -19.10 -24.17
C ALA A 16 34.57 -18.56 -25.29
N ALA A 17 33.53 -17.79 -24.96
CA ALA A 17 32.58 -17.22 -25.91
C ALA A 17 32.49 -15.69 -25.74
N ALA A 18 32.12 -15.00 -26.82
CA ALA A 18 31.98 -13.55 -26.88
C ALA A 18 31.16 -12.95 -25.72
N ASP A 19 31.41 -11.69 -25.37
CA ASP A 19 30.58 -10.94 -24.41
C ASP A 19 29.09 -11.09 -24.79
N PRO A 20 28.22 -11.54 -23.86
CA PRO A 20 26.82 -11.78 -24.18
C PRO A 20 26.11 -10.48 -24.55
N THR A 21 25.34 -10.55 -25.63
CA THR A 21 24.55 -9.43 -26.13
C THR A 21 23.42 -9.09 -25.14
N PRO A 22 22.92 -7.84 -25.12
CA PRO A 22 21.76 -7.47 -24.31
C PRO A 22 20.54 -8.36 -24.53
N ALA A 23 20.33 -8.85 -25.75
CA ALA A 23 19.22 -9.74 -26.06
C ALA A 23 19.37 -11.12 -25.39
N GLU A 24 20.59 -11.66 -25.35
CA GLU A 24 20.88 -12.92 -24.64
C GLU A 24 20.70 -12.73 -23.13
N LEU A 25 21.26 -11.66 -22.57
CA LEU A 25 21.10 -11.33 -21.15
C LEU A 25 19.64 -11.10 -20.76
N GLU A 26 18.84 -10.44 -21.59
CA GLU A 26 17.42 -10.21 -21.34
C GLU A 26 16.59 -11.50 -21.36
N ARG A 27 16.88 -12.38 -22.32
CA ARG A 27 16.25 -13.71 -22.39
C ARG A 27 16.60 -14.57 -21.17
N ASP A 28 17.88 -14.60 -20.80
CA ASP A 28 18.36 -15.40 -19.69
C ASP A 28 17.83 -14.85 -18.35
N LEU A 29 17.78 -13.52 -18.20
CA LEU A 29 17.16 -12.84 -17.06
C LEU A 29 15.68 -13.16 -16.93
N LYS A 30 14.92 -13.09 -18.04
CA LYS A 30 13.50 -13.45 -18.04
C LYS A 30 13.30 -14.88 -17.56
N SER A 31 14.07 -15.82 -18.11
CA SER A 31 13.98 -17.25 -17.77
C SER A 31 14.32 -17.50 -16.30
N PHE A 32 15.37 -16.83 -15.80
CA PHE A 32 15.77 -16.87 -14.40
C PHE A 32 14.67 -16.36 -13.47
N LEU A 33 14.12 -15.17 -13.74
CA LEU A 33 13.12 -14.55 -12.88
C LEU A 33 11.84 -15.40 -12.81
N VAL A 34 11.37 -15.92 -13.94
CA VAL A 34 10.22 -16.85 -13.96
C VAL A 34 10.49 -18.05 -13.05
N ALA A 35 11.65 -18.70 -13.20
CA ALA A 35 11.98 -19.88 -12.40
C ALA A 35 12.09 -19.58 -10.90
N GLU A 36 12.74 -18.49 -10.50
CA GLU A 36 12.91 -18.15 -9.08
C GLU A 36 11.62 -17.68 -8.41
N HIS A 37 10.80 -16.88 -9.11
CA HIS A 37 9.50 -16.48 -8.60
C HIS A 37 8.56 -17.69 -8.43
N LEU A 38 8.60 -18.68 -9.32
CA LEU A 38 7.87 -19.95 -9.10
C LEU A 38 8.36 -20.70 -7.85
N LYS A 39 9.67 -20.82 -7.66
CA LYS A 39 10.23 -21.46 -6.46
C LYS A 39 9.81 -20.77 -5.16
N LEU A 40 9.83 -19.44 -5.14
CA LEU A 40 9.36 -18.65 -4.01
C LEU A 40 7.87 -18.87 -3.77
N ALA A 41 7.07 -18.86 -4.83
CA ALA A 41 5.64 -19.09 -4.74
C ALA A 41 5.33 -20.46 -4.13
N ASP A 42 6.05 -21.51 -4.56
CA ASP A 42 5.89 -22.84 -4.00
C ASP A 42 6.34 -22.91 -2.53
N ARG A 43 7.45 -22.24 -2.17
CA ARG A 43 7.88 -22.16 -0.77
C ARG A 43 6.82 -21.46 0.10
N CYS A 44 6.24 -20.38 -0.39
CA CYS A 44 5.14 -19.71 0.29
C CYS A 44 3.94 -20.65 0.50
N VAL A 45 3.61 -21.51 -0.47
CA VAL A 45 2.56 -22.52 -0.30
C VAL A 45 2.93 -23.51 0.80
N SER A 46 4.18 -23.99 0.85
CA SER A 46 4.66 -24.88 1.93
C SER A 46 4.63 -24.23 3.31
N ASP A 47 4.89 -22.93 3.38
CA ASP A 47 4.92 -22.13 4.62
C ASP A 47 3.54 -21.60 5.04
N ASP A 48 2.46 -21.98 4.33
CA ASP A 48 1.08 -21.48 4.51
C ASP A 48 0.98 -19.94 4.40
N LEU A 49 1.65 -19.38 3.39
CA LEU A 49 1.71 -17.96 3.04
C LEU A 49 1.01 -17.70 1.68
N PRO A 50 -0.32 -17.84 1.57
CA PRO A 50 -1.02 -17.81 0.29
C PRO A 50 -0.98 -16.45 -0.44
N GLU A 51 -0.88 -15.34 0.28
CA GLU A 51 -0.80 -14.01 -0.32
C GLU A 51 0.59 -13.73 -0.91
N GLU A 52 1.65 -14.13 -0.19
CA GLU A 52 3.01 -14.08 -0.69
C GLU A 52 3.17 -15.00 -1.91
N ALA A 53 2.61 -16.23 -1.86
CA ALA A 53 2.59 -17.13 -3.01
C ALA A 53 1.95 -16.48 -4.24
N ARG A 54 0.78 -15.85 -4.05
CA ARG A 54 0.05 -15.15 -5.10
C ARG A 54 0.85 -13.97 -5.67
N ALA A 55 1.56 -13.22 -4.83
CA ALA A 55 2.40 -12.12 -5.27
C ALA A 55 3.55 -12.60 -6.16
N GLU A 56 4.20 -13.69 -5.78
CA GLU A 56 5.28 -14.31 -6.55
C GLU A 56 4.76 -14.84 -7.91
N TYR A 57 3.57 -15.44 -7.96
CA TYR A 57 2.93 -15.80 -9.23
C TYR A 57 2.58 -14.59 -10.10
N LYS A 58 2.19 -13.45 -9.52
CA LYS A 58 1.99 -12.21 -10.31
C LYS A 58 3.30 -11.71 -10.91
N ASP A 59 4.41 -11.82 -10.19
CA ASP A 59 5.72 -11.47 -10.72
C ASP A 59 6.10 -12.38 -11.89
N VAL A 60 5.82 -13.69 -11.85
CA VAL A 60 5.96 -14.58 -13.02
C VAL A 60 5.22 -14.02 -14.25
N LEU A 61 3.97 -13.59 -14.07
CA LEU A 61 3.14 -13.06 -15.17
C LEU A 61 3.65 -11.73 -15.75
N ARG A 62 4.45 -10.95 -15.01
CA ARG A 62 5.11 -9.75 -15.55
C ARG A 62 6.14 -10.10 -16.62
N PHE A 63 6.76 -11.27 -16.49
CA PHE A 63 7.79 -11.75 -17.41
C PHE A 63 7.21 -12.69 -18.47
N GLU A 64 6.21 -13.48 -18.09
CA GLU A 64 5.53 -14.45 -18.93
C GLU A 64 4.01 -14.42 -18.71
N SER A 65 3.35 -13.47 -19.37
CA SER A 65 1.92 -13.18 -19.20
C SER A 65 0.96 -14.36 -19.46
N GLN A 66 1.40 -15.38 -20.19
CA GLN A 66 0.61 -16.58 -20.51
C GLN A 66 1.06 -17.83 -19.75
N HIS A 67 1.87 -17.68 -18.70
CA HIS A 67 2.33 -18.82 -17.91
C HIS A 67 1.15 -19.52 -17.21
N GLU A 68 0.78 -20.71 -17.69
CA GLU A 68 -0.48 -21.37 -17.35
C GLU A 68 -0.65 -21.60 -15.84
N LEU A 69 0.39 -22.10 -15.17
CA LEU A 69 0.37 -22.31 -13.72
C LEU A 69 0.13 -20.99 -12.97
N ALA A 70 0.92 -19.95 -13.25
CA ALA A 70 0.81 -18.67 -12.58
C ALA A 70 -0.57 -18.02 -12.79
N VAL A 71 -1.17 -18.10 -13.99
CA VAL A 71 -2.54 -17.63 -14.23
C VAL A 71 -3.54 -18.37 -13.33
N ARG A 72 -3.45 -19.71 -13.27
CA ARG A 72 -4.34 -20.53 -12.43
C ARG A 72 -4.17 -20.18 -10.95
N MET A 73 -2.93 -20.08 -10.47
CA MET A 73 -2.61 -19.81 -9.07
C MET A 73 -3.01 -18.40 -8.64
N VAL A 74 -2.88 -17.39 -9.51
CA VAL A 74 -3.36 -16.03 -9.23
C VAL A 74 -4.88 -15.98 -9.08
N ASN A 75 -5.61 -16.78 -9.88
CA ASN A 75 -7.07 -16.86 -9.87
C ASN A 75 -7.61 -17.67 -8.68
N SER A 76 -6.88 -18.68 -8.20
CA SER A 76 -7.24 -19.47 -7.02
C SER A 76 -6.77 -18.87 -5.69
N GLY A 77 -6.15 -17.68 -5.71
CA GLY A 77 -5.66 -17.03 -4.50
C GLY A 77 -4.44 -17.71 -3.87
N GLY A 78 -3.61 -18.38 -4.67
CA GLY A 78 -2.41 -19.09 -4.20
C GLY A 78 -2.69 -20.44 -3.54
N ARG A 79 -3.96 -20.88 -3.47
CA ARG A 79 -4.38 -22.11 -2.78
C ARG A 79 -4.86 -23.17 -3.78
N LEU A 80 -3.91 -23.86 -4.41
CA LEU A 80 -4.13 -25.13 -5.11
C LEU A 80 -2.98 -26.07 -4.73
N TRP A 81 -3.30 -27.31 -4.38
CA TRP A 81 -2.49 -28.21 -3.55
C TRP A 81 -1.03 -28.46 -3.97
N ALA A 82 -0.21 -28.63 -2.92
CA ALA A 82 1.11 -29.24 -2.87
C ALA A 82 1.08 -30.75 -3.15
N LEU A 83 0.75 -31.15 -4.38
CA LEU A 83 0.96 -32.53 -4.84
C LEU A 83 2.23 -32.56 -5.69
N HIS A 84 3.29 -33.08 -5.08
CA HIS A 84 4.66 -33.26 -5.59
C HIS A 84 5.63 -32.09 -5.36
N TRP A 85 5.81 -31.70 -4.09
CA TRP A 85 6.99 -30.99 -3.64
C TRP A 85 8.06 -31.98 -3.18
N ASP A 86 9.27 -31.88 -3.73
CA ASP A 86 10.41 -32.75 -3.38
C ASP A 86 11.42 -31.94 -2.55
N ASP A 87 11.31 -32.06 -1.21
CA ASP A 87 12.05 -31.32 -0.18
C ASP A 87 13.58 -31.43 -0.30
N ALA A 88 14.09 -32.46 -1.00
CA ALA A 88 15.50 -32.83 -0.93
C ALA A 88 16.47 -31.85 -1.61
N ARG A 89 16.02 -31.00 -2.55
CA ARG A 89 16.93 -30.11 -3.31
C ARG A 89 17.22 -28.76 -2.65
N HIS A 90 16.43 -28.34 -1.65
CA HIS A 90 16.48 -26.96 -1.15
C HIS A 90 16.48 -26.83 0.39
N ALA A 91 16.72 -27.91 1.11
CA ALA A 91 16.87 -27.97 2.58
C ALA A 91 17.95 -27.03 3.18
N LYS A 92 18.69 -26.28 2.35
CA LYS A 92 19.71 -25.31 2.77
C LYS A 92 19.14 -23.92 3.10
N TYR A 93 17.98 -23.54 2.56
CA TYR A 93 17.37 -22.22 2.80
C TYR A 93 16.16 -22.37 3.71
N THR A 94 16.15 -21.65 4.83
CA THR A 94 15.28 -21.95 5.97
C THR A 94 13.89 -21.33 5.89
N ASP A 95 13.69 -20.23 5.16
CA ASP A 95 12.39 -19.59 4.97
C ASP A 95 12.27 -18.77 3.66
N TYR A 96 11.03 -18.40 3.29
CA TYR A 96 10.72 -17.54 2.13
C TYR A 96 11.48 -16.20 2.11
N ARG A 97 11.75 -15.58 3.27
CA ARG A 97 12.39 -14.26 3.33
C ARG A 97 13.85 -14.33 2.92
N GLU A 98 14.54 -15.38 3.33
CA GLU A 98 15.91 -15.64 2.92
C GLU A 98 16.00 -15.85 1.40
N LEU A 99 15.11 -16.67 0.83
CA LEU A 99 15.03 -16.88 -0.62
C LEU A 99 14.71 -15.58 -1.36
N ARG A 100 13.79 -14.75 -0.84
CA ARG A 100 13.43 -13.47 -1.46
C ARG A 100 14.59 -12.49 -1.46
N ARG A 101 15.40 -12.46 -0.40
CA ARG A 101 16.64 -11.66 -0.34
C ARG A 101 17.68 -12.13 -1.35
N ILE A 102 17.84 -13.45 -1.52
CA ILE A 102 18.73 -14.02 -2.53
C ILE A 102 18.24 -13.59 -3.93
N LEU A 103 16.95 -13.73 -4.22
CA LEU A 103 16.37 -13.29 -5.49
C LEU A 103 16.58 -11.79 -5.71
N ALA A 104 16.35 -10.94 -4.70
CA ALA A 104 16.55 -9.50 -4.81
C ALA A 104 17.99 -9.17 -5.24
N TYR A 105 18.99 -9.74 -4.57
CA TYR A 105 20.40 -9.55 -4.92
C TYR A 105 20.74 -10.09 -6.33
N GLU A 106 20.27 -11.29 -6.64
CA GLU A 106 20.55 -11.98 -7.89
C GLU A 106 19.87 -11.33 -9.12
N ALA A 107 18.64 -10.86 -8.96
CA ALA A 107 17.91 -10.09 -9.96
C ALA A 107 18.61 -8.75 -10.20
N SER A 108 18.94 -8.02 -9.13
CA SER A 108 19.64 -6.73 -9.19
C SER A 108 20.97 -6.85 -9.92
N SER A 109 21.75 -7.88 -9.61
CA SER A 109 23.04 -8.17 -10.25
C SER A 109 22.90 -8.47 -11.75
N ARG A 110 21.85 -9.20 -12.16
CA ARG A 110 21.61 -9.49 -13.58
C ARG A 110 21.08 -8.27 -14.35
N PHE A 111 20.22 -7.46 -13.74
CA PHE A 111 19.80 -6.17 -14.31
C PHE A 111 20.99 -5.21 -14.48
N LEU A 112 21.91 -5.17 -13.50
CA LEU A 112 23.17 -4.45 -13.62
C LEU A 112 23.99 -4.93 -14.81
N ALA A 113 24.19 -6.24 -14.96
CA ALA A 113 24.93 -6.82 -16.09
C ALA A 113 24.30 -6.45 -17.45
N LEU A 114 22.97 -6.54 -17.57
CA LEU A 114 22.24 -6.09 -18.75
C LEU A 114 22.47 -4.59 -19.02
N GLY A 115 22.41 -3.75 -17.99
CA GLY A 115 22.64 -2.32 -18.10
C GLY A 115 24.06 -1.98 -18.54
N LEU A 116 25.07 -2.67 -18.01
CA LEU A 116 26.47 -2.53 -18.41
C LEU A 116 26.69 -2.94 -19.87
N SER A 117 26.08 -4.04 -20.31
CA SER A 117 26.15 -4.50 -21.71
C SER A 117 25.49 -3.47 -22.66
N LYS A 118 24.30 -2.97 -22.34
CA LYS A 118 23.63 -1.90 -23.10
C LYS A 118 24.44 -0.61 -23.16
N LYS A 119 25.06 -0.21 -22.04
CA LYS A 119 25.96 0.95 -21.97
C LYS A 119 27.17 0.78 -22.90
N LYS A 120 27.78 -0.41 -22.93
CA LYS A 120 28.89 -0.74 -23.85
C LYS A 120 28.49 -0.64 -25.32
N GLN A 121 27.23 -0.94 -25.64
CA GLN A 121 26.67 -0.81 -27.00
C GLN A 121 26.19 0.60 -27.35
N GLY A 122 26.33 1.58 -26.45
CA GLY A 122 25.90 2.97 -26.67
C GLY A 122 24.41 3.22 -26.38
N ASP A 123 23.65 2.21 -25.94
CA ASP A 123 22.25 2.35 -25.50
C ASP A 123 22.20 2.90 -24.07
N ALA A 124 22.52 4.19 -23.91
CA ALA A 124 22.53 4.86 -22.61
C ALA A 124 21.13 4.90 -21.95
N SER A 125 20.06 4.96 -22.74
CA SER A 125 18.69 4.97 -22.24
C SER A 125 18.30 3.61 -21.67
N GLY A 126 18.53 2.53 -22.43
CA GLY A 126 18.28 1.18 -21.99
C GLY A 126 19.18 0.77 -20.82
N ALA A 127 20.42 1.26 -20.77
CA ALA A 127 21.30 1.06 -19.62
C ALA A 127 20.71 1.66 -18.33
N LYS A 128 20.29 2.94 -18.37
CA LYS A 128 19.63 3.59 -17.23
C LYS A 128 18.34 2.88 -16.82
N SER A 129 17.55 2.42 -17.79
CA SER A 129 16.35 1.64 -17.50
C SER A 129 16.69 0.34 -16.76
N ALA A 130 17.71 -0.40 -17.22
CA ALA A 130 18.15 -1.62 -16.55
C ALA A 130 18.70 -1.37 -15.14
N PHE A 131 19.48 -0.30 -14.92
CA PHE A 131 19.95 0.06 -13.57
C PHE A 131 18.80 0.40 -12.63
N ARG A 132 17.77 1.12 -13.11
CA ARG A 132 16.56 1.36 -12.31
C ARG A 132 15.81 0.09 -11.97
N ARG A 133 15.72 -0.86 -12.90
CA ARG A 133 15.13 -2.18 -12.64
C ARG A 133 15.91 -2.99 -11.59
N ALA A 134 17.22 -2.80 -11.48
CA ALA A 134 17.96 -3.37 -10.36
C ALA A 134 17.49 -2.78 -9.02
N LEU A 135 17.30 -1.45 -8.97
CA LEU A 135 16.80 -0.76 -7.79
C LEU A 135 15.34 -1.09 -7.44
N ASP A 136 14.54 -1.56 -8.40
CA ASP A 136 13.19 -2.08 -8.13
C ASP A 136 13.22 -3.37 -7.28
N TYR A 137 14.31 -4.16 -7.37
CA TYR A 137 14.49 -5.40 -6.59
C TYR A 137 15.24 -5.13 -5.28
N ASP A 138 16.30 -4.34 -5.33
CA ASP A 138 17.06 -3.91 -4.15
C ASP A 138 17.30 -2.39 -4.22
N PRO A 139 16.47 -1.58 -3.52
CA PRO A 139 16.59 -0.12 -3.51
C PRO A 139 17.91 0.42 -2.96
N ASP A 140 18.71 -0.41 -2.28
CA ASP A 140 20.01 -0.05 -1.75
C ASP A 140 21.17 -0.67 -2.55
N PHE A 141 20.90 -1.22 -3.73
CA PHE A 141 21.89 -1.89 -4.58
C PHE A 141 22.95 -0.90 -5.09
N ALA A 142 24.04 -0.81 -4.35
CA ALA A 142 25.08 0.21 -4.51
C ALA A 142 25.64 0.28 -5.94
N ASP A 143 25.84 -0.86 -6.59
CA ASP A 143 26.41 -0.90 -7.94
C ASP A 143 25.49 -0.22 -8.97
N ALA A 144 24.16 -0.37 -8.85
CA ALA A 144 23.22 0.29 -9.74
C ALA A 144 23.17 1.80 -9.49
N HIS A 145 23.22 2.22 -8.22
CA HIS A 145 23.36 3.63 -7.87
C HIS A 145 24.66 4.24 -8.41
N GLU A 146 25.79 3.53 -8.31
CA GLU A 146 27.06 3.96 -8.89
C GLU A 146 26.95 4.17 -10.40
N GLN A 147 26.32 3.24 -11.12
CA GLN A 147 26.12 3.37 -12.57
C GLN A 147 25.16 4.51 -12.94
N LEU A 148 24.24 4.89 -12.04
CA LEU A 148 23.36 6.06 -12.19
C LEU A 148 24.05 7.38 -11.80
N GLY A 149 25.22 7.31 -11.16
CA GLY A 149 25.97 8.47 -10.69
C GLY A 149 25.51 8.99 -9.33
N ASP A 150 24.86 8.13 -8.54
CA ASP A 150 24.38 8.44 -7.21
C ASP A 150 25.43 8.12 -6.13
N VAL A 151 25.34 8.81 -5.00
CA VAL A 151 26.17 8.65 -3.83
C VAL A 151 25.27 8.60 -2.61
N ARG A 152 25.57 7.67 -1.70
CA ARG A 152 24.85 7.54 -0.43
C ARG A 152 25.26 8.68 0.52
N VAL A 153 24.28 9.41 0.99
CA VAL A 153 24.41 10.39 2.07
C VAL A 153 23.84 9.76 3.34
N GLU A 154 24.67 9.67 4.38
CA GLU A 154 24.28 9.06 5.65
C GLU A 154 23.03 9.74 6.23
N GLY A 155 22.05 8.93 6.62
CA GLY A 155 20.76 9.40 7.14
C GLY A 155 19.81 10.03 6.11
N GLN A 156 20.20 10.20 4.85
CA GLN A 156 19.36 10.83 3.81
C GLN A 156 19.08 9.93 2.59
N GLY A 157 19.90 8.89 2.35
CA GLY A 157 19.73 7.96 1.22
C GLY A 157 20.63 8.26 0.02
N TRP A 158 20.25 7.78 -1.16
CA TRP A 158 21.03 7.93 -2.41
C TRP A 158 20.63 9.18 -3.18
N PHE A 159 21.63 9.97 -3.60
CA PHE A 159 21.42 11.19 -4.38
C PHE A 159 22.43 11.33 -5.51
N PRO A 160 22.10 12.06 -6.60
CA PRO A 160 23.08 12.40 -7.61
C PRO A 160 24.34 13.01 -6.99
N LYS A 161 25.52 12.63 -7.47
CA LYS A 161 26.81 13.08 -6.95
C LYS A 161 26.92 14.61 -6.82
N ALA A 162 26.29 15.36 -7.74
CA ALA A 162 26.27 16.83 -7.73
C ALA A 162 25.56 17.44 -6.51
N ASP A 163 24.66 16.68 -5.90
CA ASP A 163 23.83 17.06 -4.77
C ASP A 163 24.40 16.52 -3.45
N ALA A 164 25.02 15.34 -3.50
CA ALA A 164 25.54 14.63 -2.34
C ALA A 164 26.53 15.47 -1.50
N GLU A 165 27.47 16.18 -2.13
CA GLU A 165 28.45 17.00 -1.40
C GLU A 165 27.76 18.12 -0.59
N LYS A 166 26.73 18.74 -1.16
CA LYS A 166 26.02 19.84 -0.53
C LYS A 166 25.12 19.31 0.60
N ARG A 167 24.48 18.15 0.39
CA ARG A 167 23.71 17.44 1.41
C ARG A 167 24.55 16.99 2.60
N GLN A 168 25.77 16.51 2.36
CA GLN A 168 26.72 16.16 3.43
C GLN A 168 27.12 17.37 4.26
N LYS A 169 27.18 18.58 3.66
CA LYS A 169 27.39 19.85 4.37
C LYS A 169 26.12 20.36 5.08
N GLY A 170 25.07 19.54 5.17
CA GLY A 170 23.80 19.92 5.79
C GLY A 170 23.05 20.99 5.01
N GLN A 171 23.21 21.05 3.68
CA GLN A 171 22.50 21.99 2.82
C GLN A 171 21.36 21.31 2.06
N LEU A 172 20.30 22.06 1.83
CA LEU A 172 19.14 21.65 1.05
C LEU A 172 18.88 22.65 -0.09
N PRO A 173 18.36 22.18 -1.24
CA PRO A 173 18.05 23.06 -2.36
C PRO A 173 16.78 23.87 -2.06
N PHE A 174 16.85 25.18 -2.30
CA PHE A 174 15.74 26.12 -2.16
C PHE A 174 15.90 27.29 -3.16
N GLY A 175 14.89 27.52 -4.00
CA GLY A 175 14.90 28.64 -4.97
C GLY A 175 16.12 28.66 -5.91
N GLY A 176 16.58 27.48 -6.36
CA GLY A 176 17.76 27.35 -7.23
C GLY A 176 19.11 27.51 -6.53
N LYS A 177 19.12 27.70 -5.20
CA LYS A 177 20.33 27.80 -4.38
C LYS A 177 20.41 26.65 -3.37
N TRP A 178 21.59 26.42 -2.84
CA TRP A 178 21.81 25.51 -1.73
C TRP A 178 22.02 26.31 -0.45
N LEU A 179 21.15 26.09 0.53
CA LEU A 179 21.13 26.83 1.79
C LEU A 179 21.27 25.85 2.96
N PRO A 180 21.75 26.28 4.15
CA PRO A 180 21.74 25.43 5.34
C PRO A 180 20.34 24.86 5.60
N ALA A 181 20.25 23.59 5.98
CA ALA A 181 19.00 22.86 6.18
C ALA A 181 18.05 23.61 7.13
N ALA A 182 18.58 24.11 8.26
CA ALA A 182 17.80 24.91 9.21
C ALA A 182 17.20 26.18 8.57
N GLU A 183 17.90 26.85 7.64
CA GLU A 183 17.36 28.01 6.94
C GLU A 183 16.24 27.59 5.98
N VAL A 184 16.44 26.49 5.23
CA VAL A 184 15.41 25.93 4.35
C VAL A 184 14.17 25.55 5.15
N GLU A 185 14.33 24.86 6.27
CA GLU A 185 13.23 24.49 7.18
C GLU A 185 12.45 25.72 7.64
N GLN A 186 13.13 26.81 8.06
CA GLN A 186 12.42 28.05 8.43
C GLN A 186 11.65 28.66 7.26
N LYS A 187 12.21 28.65 6.04
CA LYS A 187 11.51 29.18 4.86
C LYS A 187 10.29 28.33 4.51
N ARG A 188 10.40 27.01 4.57
CA ARG A 188 9.35 26.06 4.21
C ARG A 188 8.20 25.96 5.22
N LYS A 189 8.30 26.62 6.38
CA LYS A 189 7.16 26.87 7.29
C LYS A 189 6.06 27.73 6.65
N LYS A 190 6.40 28.51 5.62
CA LYS A 190 5.39 29.23 4.83
C LYS A 190 4.76 28.29 3.83
N TRP A 191 3.43 28.23 3.80
CA TRP A 191 2.69 27.31 2.92
C TRP A 191 3.05 27.46 1.43
N ALA A 192 3.34 28.68 0.97
CA ALA A 192 3.77 28.96 -0.41
C ALA A 192 5.06 28.23 -0.80
N ASP A 193 5.93 27.95 0.18
CA ASP A 193 7.25 27.34 0.01
C ASP A 193 7.32 25.92 0.64
N ALA A 194 6.17 25.36 1.01
CA ALA A 194 6.05 24.07 1.72
C ALA A 194 6.85 22.93 1.05
N TRP A 195 7.20 21.92 1.85
CA TRP A 195 7.72 20.66 1.32
C TRP A 195 6.70 20.03 0.38
N GLU A 196 7.17 19.47 -0.72
CA GLU A 196 6.38 18.59 -1.60
C GLU A 196 7.14 17.27 -1.72
N VAL A 197 6.51 16.19 -1.26
CA VAL A 197 7.06 14.83 -1.29
C VAL A 197 6.16 13.99 -2.19
N HIS A 198 6.76 13.27 -3.12
CA HIS A 198 6.04 12.49 -4.12
C HIS A 198 6.23 11.00 -3.85
N GLY A 199 5.11 10.28 -3.67
CA GLY A 199 5.07 8.83 -3.68
C GLY A 199 4.66 8.28 -5.05
N SER A 200 4.30 7.01 -5.07
CA SER A 200 3.81 6.34 -6.27
C SER A 200 2.38 6.75 -6.62
N ARG A 201 1.57 7.08 -5.61
CA ARG A 201 0.14 7.37 -5.72
C ARG A 201 -0.25 8.67 -5.04
N PHE A 202 0.40 9.00 -3.93
CA PHE A 202 0.10 10.22 -3.19
C PHE A 202 1.20 11.26 -3.34
N THR A 203 0.82 12.52 -3.14
CA THR A 203 1.75 13.63 -2.98
C THR A 203 1.44 14.33 -1.67
N VAL A 204 2.42 14.47 -0.78
CA VAL A 204 2.25 15.21 0.48
C VAL A 204 2.85 16.60 0.34
N ARG A 205 2.03 17.62 0.57
CA ARG A 205 2.48 19.00 0.76
C ARG A 205 2.42 19.36 2.23
N SER A 206 3.51 19.88 2.80
CA SER A 206 3.56 20.21 4.22
C SER A 206 4.45 21.40 4.57
N ASN A 207 3.94 22.27 5.44
CA ASN A 207 4.75 23.32 6.08
C ASN A 207 5.32 22.88 7.45
N HIS A 208 5.22 21.60 7.80
CA HIS A 208 5.88 21.02 8.98
C HIS A 208 7.35 20.69 8.63
N SER A 209 7.78 19.45 8.87
CA SER A 209 9.12 18.96 8.57
C SER A 209 9.07 17.96 7.41
N LEU A 210 10.21 17.77 6.74
CA LEU A 210 10.33 16.78 5.66
C LEU A 210 10.04 15.37 6.19
N GLU A 211 10.52 15.04 7.39
CA GLU A 211 10.31 13.75 8.04
C GLU A 211 8.83 13.47 8.30
N ALA A 212 8.08 14.47 8.78
CA ALA A 212 6.64 14.34 9.00
C ALA A 212 5.90 14.12 7.68
N ALA A 213 6.27 14.85 6.62
CA ALA A 213 5.69 14.69 5.29
C ALA A 213 5.97 13.29 4.72
N VAL A 214 7.20 12.78 4.85
CA VAL A 214 7.57 11.41 4.44
C VAL A 214 6.83 10.35 5.27
N LYS A 215 6.68 10.55 6.58
CA LYS A 215 5.93 9.63 7.46
C LYS A 215 4.47 9.52 7.03
N VAL A 216 3.80 10.65 6.78
CA VAL A 216 2.41 10.70 6.30
C VAL A 216 2.28 10.06 4.92
N LEU A 217 3.23 10.33 4.01
CA LEU A 217 3.25 9.70 2.70
C LEU A 217 3.34 8.18 2.81
N GLY A 218 4.24 7.67 3.67
CA GLY A 218 4.40 6.24 3.91
C GLY A 218 3.11 5.58 4.41
N TRP A 219 2.39 6.20 5.35
CA TRP A 219 1.11 5.68 5.83
C TRP A 219 0.04 5.60 4.74
N ALA A 220 -0.05 6.63 3.89
CA ALA A 220 -1.00 6.66 2.77
C ALA A 220 -0.69 5.58 1.72
N GLU A 221 0.58 5.42 1.35
CA GLU A 221 1.05 4.41 0.39
C GLU A 221 0.87 2.98 0.96
N ASP A 222 1.21 2.74 2.22
CA ASP A 222 1.04 1.45 2.88
C ASP A 222 -0.44 1.02 2.88
N MET A 223 -1.35 1.94 3.23
CA MET A 223 -2.79 1.67 3.16
C MET A 223 -3.23 1.37 1.73
N TYR A 224 -2.77 2.15 0.75
CA TYR A 224 -3.16 1.95 -0.64
C TYR A 224 -2.67 0.61 -1.21
N LEU A 225 -1.46 0.17 -0.85
CA LEU A 225 -0.98 -1.16 -1.24
C LEU A 225 -1.87 -2.27 -0.70
N VAL A 226 -2.35 -2.14 0.54
CA VAL A 226 -3.33 -3.07 1.11
C VAL A 226 -4.68 -2.95 0.38
N LEU A 227 -5.17 -1.74 0.09
CA LEU A 227 -6.38 -1.52 -0.69
C LEU A 227 -6.32 -2.22 -2.05
N VAL A 228 -5.20 -2.10 -2.75
CA VAL A 228 -4.96 -2.80 -4.02
C VAL A 228 -4.93 -4.32 -3.83
N ARG A 229 -4.26 -4.82 -2.79
CA ARG A 229 -4.20 -6.27 -2.52
C ARG A 229 -5.59 -6.86 -2.30
N GLU A 230 -6.40 -6.19 -1.51
CA GLU A 230 -7.63 -6.74 -0.95
C GLU A 230 -8.87 -6.43 -1.80
N ALA A 231 -8.95 -5.22 -2.36
CA ALA A 231 -10.17 -4.73 -3.00
C ALA A 231 -10.08 -4.65 -4.53
N ALA A 232 -8.90 -4.41 -5.11
CA ALA A 232 -8.77 -4.22 -6.56
C ALA A 232 -9.26 -5.40 -7.43
N PRO A 233 -9.12 -6.69 -7.03
CA PRO A 233 -9.66 -7.81 -7.81
C PRO A 233 -11.17 -7.72 -8.07
N VAL A 234 -11.91 -7.06 -7.17
CA VAL A 234 -13.37 -6.91 -7.25
C VAL A 234 -13.77 -5.52 -7.70
N LEU A 235 -13.20 -4.47 -7.08
CA LEU A 235 -13.56 -3.07 -7.33
C LEU A 235 -12.99 -2.53 -8.65
N LYS A 236 -11.94 -3.15 -9.20
CA LYS A 236 -11.32 -2.81 -10.49
C LYS A 236 -10.95 -1.32 -10.62
N PRO A 237 -9.83 -0.88 -9.99
CA PRO A 237 -9.35 0.48 -10.14
C PRO A 237 -9.13 0.88 -11.60
N PRO A 238 -9.25 2.18 -11.94
CA PRO A 238 -8.98 2.66 -13.28
C PRO A 238 -7.51 2.44 -13.65
N ALA A 239 -7.26 2.16 -14.94
CA ALA A 239 -5.92 1.90 -15.46
C ALA A 239 -4.94 3.06 -15.26
N SER A 240 -5.46 4.29 -15.19
CA SER A 240 -4.70 5.51 -14.93
C SER A 240 -5.36 6.30 -13.80
N MET A 241 -4.57 6.65 -12.79
CA MET A 241 -4.99 7.49 -11.67
C MET A 241 -4.14 8.76 -11.66
N LYS A 242 -4.76 9.88 -11.28
CA LYS A 242 -4.02 11.11 -11.00
C LYS A 242 -3.32 10.98 -9.64
N PRO A 243 -2.17 11.63 -9.41
CA PRO A 243 -1.60 11.73 -8.07
C PRO A 243 -2.64 12.31 -7.10
N MET A 244 -2.75 11.69 -5.93
CA MET A 244 -3.72 12.04 -4.88
C MET A 244 -3.07 13.01 -3.88
N PRO A 245 -3.51 14.28 -3.81
CA PRO A 245 -2.91 15.26 -2.93
C PRO A 245 -3.28 15.02 -1.47
N VAL A 246 -2.28 15.19 -0.59
CA VAL A 246 -2.40 15.17 0.86
C VAL A 246 -1.77 16.44 1.40
N PHE A 247 -2.53 17.22 2.17
CA PHE A 247 -2.07 18.45 2.79
C PHE A 247 -1.88 18.23 4.29
N LEU A 248 -0.65 18.40 4.77
CA LEU A 248 -0.29 18.29 6.18
C LEU A 248 0.17 19.64 6.71
N PHE A 249 -0.69 20.30 7.49
CA PHE A 249 -0.40 21.58 8.12
C PHE A 249 0.35 21.38 9.44
N ALA A 250 1.31 22.24 9.72
CA ALA A 250 2.14 22.14 10.92
C ALA A 250 1.35 22.42 12.21
N THR A 251 0.35 23.29 12.12
CA THR A 251 -0.45 23.72 13.26
C THR A 251 -1.94 23.64 12.94
N LYS A 252 -2.77 23.56 13.99
CA LYS A 252 -4.23 23.65 13.83
C LYS A 252 -4.66 24.99 13.23
N ASP A 253 -3.98 26.09 13.57
CA ASP A 253 -4.31 27.42 13.05
C ASP A 253 -4.09 27.53 11.54
N ASP A 254 -2.99 26.97 11.03
CA ASP A 254 -2.73 26.89 9.58
C ASP A 254 -3.82 26.09 8.85
N PHE A 255 -4.22 24.96 9.43
CA PHE A 255 -5.30 24.12 8.90
C PHE A 255 -6.65 24.82 8.93
N ASP A 256 -7.03 25.45 10.06
CA ASP A 256 -8.28 26.18 10.18
C ASP A 256 -8.30 27.39 9.22
N ALA A 257 -7.16 28.04 8.99
CA ALA A 257 -7.04 29.12 8.01
C ALA A 257 -7.26 28.60 6.58
N HIS A 258 -6.62 27.48 6.23
CA HIS A 258 -6.81 26.83 4.94
C HIS A 258 -8.26 26.41 4.72
N VAL A 259 -8.90 25.79 5.72
CA VAL A 259 -10.32 25.38 5.67
C VAL A 259 -11.22 26.60 5.45
N ARG A 260 -11.01 27.71 6.18
CA ARG A 260 -11.81 28.94 5.97
C ARG A 260 -11.69 29.51 4.56
N GLU A 261 -10.52 29.36 3.93
CA GLU A 261 -10.24 29.90 2.60
C GLU A 261 -10.75 28.99 1.48
N HIS A 262 -10.59 27.68 1.61
CA HIS A 262 -10.82 26.72 0.52
C HIS A 262 -12.06 25.85 0.70
N HIS A 263 -12.58 25.72 1.92
CA HIS A 263 -13.71 24.87 2.28
C HIS A 263 -14.77 25.71 3.04
N PRO A 264 -15.48 26.64 2.37
CA PRO A 264 -16.35 27.61 3.02
C PRO A 264 -17.57 26.99 3.73
N GLY A 265 -17.93 25.74 3.39
CA GLY A 265 -18.93 24.95 4.12
C GLY A 265 -18.47 24.55 5.53
N GLY A 266 -17.17 24.69 5.82
CA GLY A 266 -16.55 24.30 7.06
C GLY A 266 -16.40 22.78 7.18
N VAL A 267 -15.81 22.36 8.30
CA VAL A 267 -15.66 20.95 8.69
C VAL A 267 -16.16 20.76 10.11
N SER A 268 -16.42 19.52 10.49
CA SER A 268 -16.86 19.22 11.86
C SER A 268 -15.87 19.76 12.90
N PRO A 269 -16.35 20.37 14.00
CA PRO A 269 -15.46 20.92 15.02
C PRO A 269 -14.50 19.87 15.59
N GLY A 270 -13.21 20.21 15.68
CA GLY A 270 -12.20 19.37 16.32
C GLY A 270 -11.66 18.23 15.46
N VAL A 271 -12.00 18.16 14.17
CA VAL A 271 -11.39 17.18 13.26
C VAL A 271 -9.88 17.38 13.15
N VAL A 272 -9.17 16.28 12.95
CA VAL A 272 -7.72 16.26 12.75
C VAL A 272 -7.35 16.12 11.30
N GLY A 273 -8.20 15.41 10.55
CA GLY A 273 -8.20 15.50 9.11
C GLY A 273 -9.55 15.12 8.54
N PHE A 274 -9.67 15.31 7.23
CA PHE A 274 -10.82 14.96 6.44
C PHE A 274 -10.40 14.80 4.97
N TYR A 275 -11.10 13.93 4.26
CA TYR A 275 -11.12 13.93 2.80
C TYR A 275 -12.19 14.89 2.27
N SER A 276 -11.86 15.67 1.25
CA SER A 276 -12.83 16.47 0.48
C SER A 276 -12.91 15.98 -0.95
N ASN A 277 -14.13 15.71 -1.41
CA ASN A 277 -14.40 15.38 -2.81
C ASN A 277 -14.42 16.64 -3.71
N GLU A 278 -14.50 17.85 -3.15
CA GLU A 278 -14.52 19.11 -3.90
C GLU A 278 -13.17 19.39 -4.57
N ASP A 279 -12.08 19.23 -3.84
CA ASP A 279 -10.70 19.38 -4.33
C ASP A 279 -9.97 18.04 -4.50
N ARG A 280 -10.62 16.93 -4.10
CA ARG A 280 -10.11 15.56 -4.16
C ARG A 280 -8.79 15.41 -3.39
N ALA A 281 -8.65 16.12 -2.28
CA ALA A 281 -7.48 16.08 -1.41
C ALA A 281 -7.85 15.68 0.03
N ALA A 282 -6.90 15.01 0.69
CA ALA A 282 -6.99 14.73 2.12
C ALA A 282 -6.21 15.79 2.91
N HIS A 283 -6.83 16.34 3.95
CA HIS A 283 -6.31 17.49 4.69
C HIS A 283 -6.12 17.09 6.15
N PHE A 284 -4.97 17.43 6.72
CA PHE A 284 -4.62 17.10 8.09
C PHE A 284 -3.85 18.23 8.74
N TRP A 285 -3.98 18.41 10.04
CA TRP A 285 -2.96 19.10 10.83
C TRP A 285 -2.15 18.11 11.66
N TYR A 286 -0.87 18.41 11.83
CA TYR A 286 0.04 17.57 12.58
C TYR A 286 -0.27 17.66 14.07
N ARG A 287 -0.49 16.51 14.71
CA ARG A 287 -0.54 16.37 16.16
C ARG A 287 0.37 15.24 16.61
N GLU A 288 1.02 15.42 17.74
CA GLU A 288 1.68 14.31 18.43
C GLU A 288 0.65 13.25 18.83
N GLU A 289 1.07 11.99 18.93
CA GLU A 289 0.20 10.81 19.08
C GLU A 289 -0.60 10.75 20.40
N ALA A 290 -0.64 11.83 21.19
CA ALA A 290 -1.35 11.95 22.47
C ALA A 290 -2.89 12.07 22.36
N GLY A 291 -3.47 11.82 21.18
CA GLY A 291 -4.92 11.83 20.94
C GLY A 291 -5.57 10.45 21.05
N PRO A 292 -6.92 10.37 21.02
CA PRO A 292 -7.65 9.10 21.11
C PRO A 292 -7.39 8.15 19.92
N SER A 293 -6.89 8.68 18.80
CA SER A 293 -6.46 7.89 17.63
C SER A 293 -5.14 8.43 17.10
N PRO A 294 -4.16 7.56 16.78
CA PRO A 294 -2.92 7.97 16.15
C PRO A 294 -3.17 8.72 14.84
N LEU A 295 -2.28 9.65 14.49
CA LEU A 295 -2.37 10.36 13.21
C LEU A 295 -2.31 9.40 12.02
N SER A 296 -1.56 8.30 12.13
CA SER A 296 -1.47 7.26 11.10
C SER A 296 -2.84 6.69 10.73
N THR A 297 -3.65 6.32 11.73
CA THR A 297 -5.00 5.77 11.54
C THR A 297 -5.88 6.77 10.80
N ILE A 298 -5.83 8.06 11.18
CA ILE A 298 -6.64 9.10 10.53
C ILE A 298 -6.18 9.32 9.08
N VAL A 299 -4.87 9.37 8.84
CA VAL A 299 -4.32 9.50 7.49
C VAL A 299 -4.77 8.34 6.60
N GLN A 300 -4.66 7.11 7.09
CA GLN A 300 -5.06 5.92 6.35
C GLN A 300 -6.58 5.89 6.10
N HIS A 301 -7.39 6.34 7.06
CA HIS A 301 -8.85 6.47 6.91
C HIS A 301 -9.21 7.42 5.76
N GLU A 302 -8.77 8.67 5.83
CA GLU A 302 -9.14 9.68 4.84
C GLU A 302 -8.53 9.42 3.46
N CYS A 303 -7.30 8.88 3.42
CA CYS A 303 -6.69 8.47 2.16
C CYS A 303 -7.41 7.27 1.53
N CYS A 304 -8.09 6.42 2.32
CA CYS A 304 -8.92 5.34 1.81
C CYS A 304 -10.14 5.91 1.08
N HIS A 305 -10.84 6.89 1.68
CA HIS A 305 -11.92 7.63 1.01
C HIS A 305 -11.45 8.25 -0.31
N GLN A 306 -10.30 8.93 -0.29
CA GLN A 306 -9.70 9.54 -1.47
C GLN A 306 -9.42 8.52 -2.59
N ALA A 307 -8.83 7.38 -2.24
CA ALA A 307 -8.53 6.33 -3.22
C ALA A 307 -9.81 5.69 -3.78
N LEU A 308 -10.80 5.42 -2.93
CA LEU A 308 -12.08 4.84 -3.35
C LEU A 308 -12.88 5.78 -4.24
N ASP A 309 -12.93 7.08 -3.95
CA ASP A 309 -13.54 8.08 -4.84
C ASP A 309 -12.77 8.21 -6.17
N GLN A 310 -11.47 7.92 -6.19
CA GLN A 310 -10.74 7.85 -7.47
C GLN A 310 -11.04 6.58 -8.26
N TRP A 311 -11.29 5.46 -7.58
CA TRP A 311 -11.63 4.19 -8.23
C TRP A 311 -13.06 4.18 -8.75
N ILE A 312 -13.99 4.66 -7.92
CA ILE A 312 -15.42 4.70 -8.17
C ILE A 312 -15.89 6.12 -7.76
N PRO A 313 -15.82 7.09 -8.69
CA PRO A 313 -16.22 8.47 -8.40
C PRO A 313 -17.66 8.56 -7.93
N TRP A 314 -17.87 9.29 -6.83
CA TRP A 314 -19.20 9.45 -6.25
C TRP A 314 -20.11 10.23 -7.21
N LYS A 315 -21.19 9.59 -7.67
CA LYS A 315 -22.16 10.20 -8.60
C LYS A 315 -23.25 11.00 -7.87
N ASN A 316 -23.58 10.60 -6.65
CA ASN A 316 -24.66 11.14 -5.83
C ASN A 316 -24.13 11.52 -4.44
N GLU A 317 -24.85 12.40 -3.75
CA GLU A 317 -24.58 12.80 -2.37
C GLU A 317 -24.61 11.57 -1.44
N PRO A 318 -23.47 11.15 -0.86
CA PRO A 318 -23.39 9.93 -0.05
C PRO A 318 -24.28 9.98 1.20
N THR A 319 -24.48 11.18 1.74
CA THR A 319 -25.07 11.38 3.07
C THR A 319 -26.54 10.97 3.18
N LEU A 320 -27.25 10.90 2.04
CA LEU A 320 -28.64 10.44 1.93
C LEU A 320 -28.76 8.96 1.53
N ASN A 321 -27.65 8.23 1.43
CA ASN A 321 -27.67 6.82 1.07
C ASN A 321 -28.02 5.98 2.31
N PRO A 322 -29.08 5.15 2.29
CA PRO A 322 -29.41 4.29 3.42
C PRO A 322 -28.34 3.22 3.71
N HIS A 323 -27.34 3.07 2.84
CA HIS A 323 -26.20 2.16 3.04
C HIS A 323 -24.93 2.91 3.47
N PHE A 324 -25.07 4.05 4.15
CA PHE A 324 -23.96 4.95 4.49
C PHE A 324 -22.83 4.25 5.26
N TRP A 325 -23.14 3.21 6.03
CA TRP A 325 -22.17 2.46 6.83
C TRP A 325 -21.02 1.89 6.01
N ILE A 326 -21.20 1.67 4.70
CA ILE A 326 -20.15 1.17 3.82
C ILE A 326 -19.02 2.18 3.65
N TYR A 327 -19.34 3.47 3.53
CA TYR A 327 -18.34 4.51 3.34
C TYR A 327 -17.36 4.50 4.53
N GLU A 328 -17.91 4.56 5.74
CA GLU A 328 -17.12 4.57 6.97
C GLU A 328 -16.55 3.20 7.31
N GLY A 329 -17.34 2.14 7.19
CA GLY A 329 -16.95 0.78 7.56
C GLY A 329 -15.75 0.28 6.77
N VAL A 330 -15.72 0.49 5.45
CA VAL A 330 -14.58 0.10 4.61
C VAL A 330 -13.33 0.89 4.98
N ALA A 331 -13.45 2.21 5.16
CA ALA A 331 -12.34 3.04 5.64
C ALA A 331 -11.83 2.59 7.03
N ARG A 332 -12.72 2.19 7.93
CA ARG A 332 -12.39 1.61 9.25
C ARG A 332 -11.59 0.31 9.19
N TRP A 333 -11.73 -0.46 8.11
CA TRP A 333 -10.91 -1.64 7.91
C TRP A 333 -9.51 -1.27 7.43
N PHE A 334 -9.39 -0.37 6.45
CA PHE A 334 -8.11 0.06 5.88
C PHE A 334 -7.31 1.02 6.77
N GLU A 335 -7.94 1.71 7.73
CA GLU A 335 -7.22 2.49 8.75
C GLU A 335 -6.47 1.64 9.79
N SER A 336 -6.70 0.32 9.78
CA SER A 336 -6.04 -0.64 10.67
C SER A 336 -4.74 -1.21 10.08
N VAL A 337 -4.24 -0.59 9.00
CA VAL A 337 -3.04 -1.05 8.30
C VAL A 337 -1.80 -0.79 9.14
N GLU A 338 -1.02 -1.84 9.34
CA GLU A 338 0.22 -1.81 10.09
C GLU A 338 1.37 -2.35 9.27
N ASN A 339 2.52 -1.68 9.34
CA ASN A 339 3.77 -2.15 8.77
C ASN A 339 4.63 -2.78 9.88
N ARG A 340 4.76 -4.10 9.86
CA ARG A 340 5.58 -4.87 10.82
C ARG A 340 6.76 -5.48 10.08
N ASP A 341 7.93 -4.87 10.24
CA ASP A 341 9.18 -5.30 9.59
C ASP A 341 9.06 -5.46 8.06
N GLY A 342 8.36 -4.52 7.40
CA GLY A 342 8.12 -4.54 5.95
C GLY A 342 6.92 -5.39 5.52
N LYS A 343 6.21 -6.06 6.45
CA LYS A 343 4.96 -6.76 6.16
C LYS A 343 3.76 -5.86 6.46
N LEU A 344 2.98 -5.58 5.41
CA LEU A 344 1.72 -4.84 5.53
C LEU A 344 0.58 -5.76 5.96
N LEU A 345 0.10 -5.58 7.17
CA LEU A 345 -1.02 -6.29 7.78
C LEU A 345 -2.24 -5.36 7.87
N ALA A 346 -3.44 -5.93 7.87
CA ALA A 346 -4.69 -5.19 8.03
C ALA A 346 -5.73 -6.04 8.76
N GLY A 347 -6.74 -5.37 9.33
CA GLY A 347 -7.78 -6.01 10.10
C GLY A 347 -7.30 -6.48 11.48
N ASN A 348 -6.42 -5.73 12.14
CA ASN A 348 -5.94 -6.07 13.48
C ASN A 348 -7.15 -6.25 14.43
N PRO A 349 -7.35 -7.43 15.05
CA PRO A 349 -8.48 -7.68 15.97
C PRO A 349 -8.46 -6.79 17.22
N LYS A 350 -7.32 -6.14 17.50
CA LYS A 350 -7.11 -5.22 18.62
C LYS A 350 -7.16 -3.74 18.21
N HIS A 351 -7.55 -3.44 16.98
CA HIS A 351 -7.75 -2.06 16.53
C HIS A 351 -8.85 -1.38 17.36
N PRO A 352 -8.67 -0.15 17.88
CA PRO A 352 -9.58 0.42 18.89
C PRO A 352 -11.07 0.46 18.52
N PRO A 353 -11.49 0.89 17.31
CA PRO A 353 -12.90 0.84 16.90
C PRO A 353 -13.51 -0.56 17.00
N LEU A 354 -12.73 -1.60 16.66
CA LEU A 354 -13.16 -2.98 16.74
C LEU A 354 -13.30 -3.47 18.18
N LEU A 355 -12.43 -3.02 19.09
CA LEU A 355 -12.57 -3.27 20.53
C LEU A 355 -13.82 -2.60 21.10
N VAL A 356 -14.16 -1.38 20.65
CA VAL A 356 -15.40 -0.70 21.05
C VAL A 356 -16.62 -1.45 20.52
N ALA A 357 -16.60 -1.87 19.26
CA ALA A 357 -17.66 -2.69 18.65
C ALA A 357 -17.91 -3.98 19.44
N LYS A 358 -16.83 -4.70 19.76
CA LYS A 358 -16.87 -5.90 20.61
C LYS A 358 -17.47 -5.60 21.97
N ALA A 359 -17.05 -4.51 22.63
CA ALA A 359 -17.57 -4.14 23.94
C ALA A 359 -19.08 -3.85 23.90
N LYS A 360 -19.58 -3.18 22.85
CA LYS A 360 -21.03 -2.95 22.65
C LYS A 360 -21.79 -4.26 22.47
N VAL A 361 -21.28 -5.21 21.67
CA VAL A 361 -21.90 -6.53 21.48
C VAL A 361 -21.95 -7.34 22.77
N VAL A 362 -20.88 -7.30 23.57
CA VAL A 362 -20.83 -7.99 24.88
C VAL A 362 -21.82 -7.37 25.88
N LYS A 363 -21.97 -6.04 25.87
CA LYS A 363 -22.94 -5.33 26.72
C LYS A 363 -24.39 -5.46 26.23
N GLY A 364 -24.61 -5.94 25.00
CA GLY A 364 -25.93 -5.99 24.39
C GLY A 364 -26.47 -4.61 24.01
N SER A 365 -25.59 -3.64 23.77
CA SER A 365 -25.96 -2.24 23.46
C SER A 365 -25.82 -1.90 21.96
N VAL A 366 -25.86 -2.89 21.09
CA VAL A 366 -25.88 -2.72 19.62
C VAL A 366 -27.31 -2.74 19.12
N ILE A 367 -27.58 -2.00 18.04
CA ILE A 367 -28.85 -2.10 17.31
C ILE A 367 -28.87 -3.38 16.44
N PRO A 368 -30.05 -3.83 15.96
CA PRO A 368 -30.13 -4.92 14.99
C PRO A 368 -29.34 -4.61 13.72
N LEU A 369 -28.69 -5.61 13.12
CA LEU A 369 -27.91 -5.49 11.89
C LEU A 369 -28.77 -4.97 10.73
N ALA A 370 -30.03 -5.42 10.64
CA ALA A 370 -30.99 -4.95 9.64
C ALA A 370 -31.29 -3.45 9.74
N GLU A 371 -31.25 -2.88 10.96
CA GLU A 371 -31.40 -1.44 11.18
C GLU A 371 -30.10 -0.71 10.84
N LEU A 372 -28.96 -1.21 11.34
CA LEU A 372 -27.64 -0.61 11.11
C LEU A 372 -27.31 -0.45 9.62
N VAL A 373 -27.59 -1.47 8.81
CA VAL A 373 -27.26 -1.45 7.37
C VAL A 373 -28.17 -0.52 6.56
N GLN A 374 -29.21 0.08 7.16
CA GLN A 374 -30.15 0.99 6.54
C GLN A 374 -30.06 2.44 7.06
N LEU A 375 -29.09 2.74 7.93
CA LEU A 375 -28.91 4.08 8.48
C LEU A 375 -28.23 5.03 7.47
N GLU A 376 -28.80 6.22 7.34
CA GLU A 376 -28.19 7.38 6.67
C GLU A 376 -27.13 8.05 7.57
N GLN A 377 -26.30 8.96 7.03
CA GLN A 377 -25.19 9.56 7.77
C GLN A 377 -25.61 10.20 9.11
N ARG A 378 -26.75 10.91 9.12
CA ARG A 378 -27.25 11.64 10.29
C ARG A 378 -27.35 10.76 11.53
N ASP A 379 -27.84 9.53 11.35
CA ASP A 379 -28.09 8.59 12.43
C ASP A 379 -26.94 7.59 12.60
N MET A 380 -26.01 7.52 11.65
CA MET A 380 -24.88 6.58 11.67
C MET A 380 -23.78 6.94 12.68
N SER A 381 -23.58 8.22 12.98
CA SER A 381 -22.42 8.69 13.77
C SER A 381 -22.17 7.91 15.08
N PRO A 382 -23.20 7.55 15.90
CA PRO A 382 -23.01 6.75 17.11
C PRO A 382 -22.60 5.28 16.86
N HIS A 383 -22.73 4.82 15.62
CA HIS A 383 -22.61 3.42 15.19
C HIS A 383 -21.41 3.15 14.27
N TYR A 384 -20.49 4.10 14.06
CA TYR A 384 -19.28 3.88 13.26
C TYR A 384 -18.42 2.71 13.76
N ASP A 385 -18.32 2.50 15.08
CA ASP A 385 -17.63 1.34 15.63
C ASP A 385 -18.35 0.03 15.29
N GLU A 386 -19.69 0.02 15.31
CA GLU A 386 -20.49 -1.15 14.90
C GLU A 386 -20.29 -1.45 13.41
N ALA A 387 -20.28 -0.42 12.56
CA ALA A 387 -19.94 -0.54 11.14
C ALA A 387 -18.53 -1.10 10.92
N ALA A 388 -17.55 -0.71 11.74
CA ALA A 388 -16.21 -1.29 11.72
C ALA A 388 -16.25 -2.79 12.08
N GLY A 389 -17.03 -3.17 13.08
CA GLY A 389 -17.22 -4.57 13.49
C GLY A 389 -17.89 -5.44 12.42
N VAL A 390 -18.93 -4.92 11.77
CA VAL A 390 -19.63 -5.59 10.66
C VAL A 390 -18.72 -5.73 9.44
N THR A 391 -18.00 -4.66 9.10
CA THR A 391 -17.02 -4.70 8.00
C THR A 391 -15.94 -5.73 8.28
N HIS A 392 -15.40 -5.77 9.51
CA HIS A 392 -14.39 -6.74 9.89
C HIS A 392 -14.91 -8.17 9.72
N PHE A 393 -16.11 -8.46 10.21
CA PHE A 393 -16.78 -9.76 10.01
C PHE A 393 -16.87 -10.16 8.53
N PHE A 394 -17.37 -9.29 7.66
CA PHE A 394 -17.49 -9.62 6.24
C PHE A 394 -16.15 -9.73 5.52
N MET A 395 -15.13 -9.00 5.96
CA MET A 395 -13.79 -9.06 5.38
C MET A 395 -12.98 -10.29 5.81
N THR A 396 -13.23 -10.88 6.98
CA THR A 396 -12.32 -11.89 7.57
C THR A 396 -12.98 -13.19 8.00
N ALA A 397 -14.26 -13.20 8.37
CA ALA A 397 -14.88 -14.35 9.01
C ALA A 397 -14.92 -15.58 8.10
N GLY A 398 -14.72 -16.76 8.70
CA GLY A 398 -14.77 -18.04 7.99
C GLY A 398 -13.78 -18.14 6.84
N ASP A 399 -12.50 -17.78 7.08
CA ASP A 399 -11.45 -17.68 6.04
C ASP A 399 -11.87 -16.76 4.88
N ALA A 400 -12.38 -15.58 5.23
CA ALA A 400 -12.80 -14.54 4.30
C ALA A 400 -13.88 -14.96 3.27
N LYS A 401 -14.70 -15.99 3.58
CA LYS A 401 -15.72 -16.51 2.66
C LYS A 401 -16.76 -15.48 2.19
N TYR A 402 -16.96 -14.38 2.93
CA TYR A 402 -17.89 -13.31 2.56
C TYR A 402 -17.24 -12.14 1.81
N ARG A 403 -15.90 -12.05 1.77
CA ARG A 403 -15.15 -10.87 1.32
C ARG A 403 -15.52 -10.45 -0.09
N GLU A 404 -15.59 -11.41 -1.03
CA GLU A 404 -15.91 -11.10 -2.42
C GLU A 404 -17.33 -10.52 -2.57
N ARG A 405 -18.33 -11.10 -1.88
CA ARG A 405 -19.71 -10.61 -1.89
C ARG A 405 -19.81 -9.23 -1.28
N PHE A 406 -19.12 -9.01 -0.16
CA PHE A 406 -19.05 -7.73 0.50
C PHE A 406 -18.38 -6.65 -0.36
N LEU A 407 -17.28 -6.96 -1.04
CA LEU A 407 -16.64 -5.99 -1.95
C LEU A 407 -17.51 -5.66 -3.18
N LYS A 408 -18.27 -6.63 -3.71
CA LYS A 408 -19.28 -6.36 -4.75
C LYS A 408 -20.38 -5.44 -4.23
N TYR A 409 -20.82 -5.66 -3.00
CA TYR A 409 -21.77 -4.77 -2.34
C TYR A 409 -21.21 -3.36 -2.18
N CYS A 410 -19.96 -3.23 -1.73
CA CYS A 410 -19.26 -1.95 -1.64
C CYS A 410 -19.24 -1.22 -2.98
N ALA A 411 -18.93 -1.93 -4.08
CA ALA A 411 -18.90 -1.33 -5.41
C ALA A 411 -20.25 -0.67 -5.79
N VAL A 412 -21.36 -1.36 -5.52
CA VAL A 412 -22.72 -0.85 -5.81
C VAL A 412 -23.05 0.37 -4.94
N VAL A 413 -22.70 0.34 -3.66
CA VAL A 413 -22.96 1.46 -2.73
C VAL A 413 -22.10 2.68 -3.06
N LEU A 414 -20.81 2.49 -3.31
CA LEU A 414 -19.87 3.56 -3.67
C LEU A 414 -20.20 4.18 -5.04
N ALA A 415 -20.74 3.41 -5.98
CA ALA A 415 -21.21 3.93 -7.26
C ALA A 415 -22.50 4.77 -7.14
N GLY A 416 -23.13 4.80 -5.96
CA GLY A 416 -24.43 5.44 -5.73
C GLY A 416 -25.60 4.68 -6.37
N GLU A 417 -25.43 3.38 -6.61
CA GLU A 417 -26.38 2.52 -7.33
C GLU A 417 -27.16 1.58 -6.38
N ALA A 418 -26.92 1.69 -5.08
CA ALA A 418 -27.58 0.85 -4.08
C ALA A 418 -29.05 1.20 -3.88
N LYS A 419 -29.85 0.16 -3.68
CA LYS A 419 -31.30 0.17 -3.42
C LYS A 419 -31.55 -0.45 -2.05
N ALA A 420 -32.77 -0.31 -1.52
CA ALA A 420 -33.15 -0.88 -0.23
C ALA A 420 -32.81 -2.40 -0.11
N ASN A 421 -32.94 -3.16 -1.20
CA ASN A 421 -32.67 -4.60 -1.24
C ASN A 421 -31.24 -4.98 -1.69
N SER A 422 -30.33 -4.02 -1.90
CA SER A 422 -28.99 -4.32 -2.44
C SER A 422 -28.14 -5.21 -1.54
N PHE A 423 -28.37 -5.19 -0.23
CA PHE A 423 -27.73 -6.13 0.70
C PHE A 423 -28.09 -7.58 0.32
N LYS A 424 -29.39 -7.87 0.23
CA LYS A 424 -29.89 -9.20 -0.15
C LYS A 424 -29.40 -9.62 -1.54
N GLU A 425 -29.38 -8.69 -2.50
CA GLU A 425 -28.87 -8.98 -3.85
C GLU A 425 -27.39 -9.39 -3.83
N ALA A 426 -26.57 -8.79 -2.96
CA ALA A 426 -25.14 -9.08 -2.88
C ALA A 426 -24.83 -10.35 -2.08
N PHE A 427 -25.55 -10.58 -0.98
CA PHE A 427 -25.28 -11.70 -0.09
C PHE A 427 -26.08 -12.96 -0.45
N GLY A 428 -27.30 -12.80 -0.96
CA GLY A 428 -28.28 -13.88 -1.17
C GLY A 428 -29.18 -14.14 0.03
N GLU A 429 -28.91 -13.45 1.14
CA GLU A 429 -29.46 -13.63 2.47
C GLU A 429 -29.85 -12.25 3.04
N GLU A 430 -30.86 -12.20 3.91
CA GLU A 430 -31.26 -10.97 4.60
C GLU A 430 -30.27 -10.61 5.72
N PRO A 431 -30.13 -9.33 6.11
CA PRO A 431 -29.21 -8.93 7.19
C PRO A 431 -29.42 -9.70 8.50
N GLU A 432 -30.66 -10.01 8.86
CA GLU A 432 -31.02 -10.74 10.09
C GLU A 432 -30.41 -12.15 10.14
N GLU A 433 -30.16 -12.77 8.98
CA GLU A 433 -29.58 -14.11 8.89
C GLU A 433 -28.09 -14.11 9.31
N PHE A 434 -27.43 -12.94 9.29
CA PHE A 434 -26.05 -12.78 9.73
C PHE A 434 -25.90 -12.36 11.19
N GLU A 435 -26.99 -11.94 11.85
CA GLU A 435 -26.99 -11.31 13.18
C GLU A 435 -26.23 -12.15 14.22
N THR A 436 -26.62 -13.42 14.38
CA THR A 436 -26.02 -14.32 15.37
C THR A 436 -24.55 -14.57 15.07
N ALA A 437 -24.23 -14.86 13.80
CA ALA A 437 -22.85 -15.15 13.38
C ALA A 437 -21.92 -13.96 13.58
N TRP A 438 -22.37 -12.75 13.26
CA TRP A 438 -21.62 -11.52 13.47
C TRP A 438 -21.36 -11.25 14.96
N ARG A 439 -22.39 -11.38 15.81
CA ARG A 439 -22.24 -11.17 17.26
C ARG A 439 -21.30 -12.19 17.89
N GLU A 440 -21.44 -13.46 17.53
CA GLU A 440 -20.54 -14.53 18.00
C GLU A 440 -19.10 -14.31 17.54
N TYR A 441 -18.92 -13.90 16.29
CA TYR A 441 -17.62 -13.54 15.74
C TYR A 441 -16.93 -12.45 16.56
N LEU A 442 -17.61 -11.33 16.82
CA LEU A 442 -17.03 -10.23 17.60
C LEU A 442 -16.71 -10.64 19.05
N ARG A 443 -17.55 -11.48 19.68
CA ARG A 443 -17.25 -12.03 21.02
C ARG A 443 -15.99 -12.89 21.02
N ALA A 444 -15.76 -13.65 19.95
CA ALA A 444 -14.66 -14.59 19.82
C ALA A 444 -13.30 -13.96 19.43
N LEU A 445 -13.28 -12.71 18.95
CA LEU A 445 -12.04 -12.00 18.61
C LEU A 445 -11.04 -11.99 19.78
N LYS A 446 -9.77 -12.31 19.51
CA LYS A 446 -8.70 -12.41 20.52
C LYS A 446 -7.69 -11.27 20.46
#